data_AF-A0A7W1IXV8-F1
#
_entry.id   AF-A0A7W1IXV8-F1
#
_cell.length_a   1.000
_cell.length_b   1.000
_cell.length_c   1.000
_cell.angle_alpha   90.00
_cell.angle_beta   90.00
_cell.angle_gamma   90.00
#
_symmetry.space_group_name_H-M   'P 1'
#
loop_
_entity.id
_entity.type
_entity.pdbx_description
1 polymer ?
#
loop_
_entity_poly.entity_id
_entity_poly.type
_entity_poly.pdbx_seq_one_letter_code
_entity_poly.pdbx_strand_id
1 'polypeptide(L)'
;SITGAPKISTMQIIDELETTNRGLSMGAIGFSAQSSKFKVQSSENKIQPSAFNLQPFIDVSVAIRTMVVRGNEAIFNVGGGIVIDSVPEDEFNESLLKAKALLQALGATNQNEIL
;
A
#
# COMPACT_ATOMS: atom_id res chain seq x y z
N SER A 1 -2.15 -3.18 -11.03
CA SER A 1 -2.47 -1.76 -11.29
C SER A 1 -3.66 -1.38 -10.42
N ILE A 2 -3.74 -0.14 -9.96
CA ILE A 2 -4.74 0.37 -8.97
C ILE A 2 -5.64 1.48 -9.54
N THR A 3 -5.40 1.83 -10.80
CA THR A 3 -6.18 2.81 -11.56
C THR A 3 -6.81 2.10 -12.75
N GLY A 4 -6.27 2.27 -13.95
CA GLY A 4 -6.68 1.59 -15.17
C GLY A 4 -5.99 2.22 -16.38
N ALA A 5 -6.60 2.08 -17.55
CA ALA A 5 -6.09 2.61 -18.81
C ALA A 5 -7.22 3.23 -19.65
N PRO A 6 -7.00 4.41 -20.25
CA PRO A 6 -5.85 5.31 -20.11
C PRO A 6 -5.77 5.98 -18.72
N LYS A 7 -4.58 5.98 -18.09
CA LYS A 7 -4.40 6.27 -16.65
C LYS A 7 -5.04 7.58 -16.18
N ILE A 8 -4.83 8.70 -16.87
CA ILE A 8 -5.36 10.01 -16.45
C ILE A 8 -6.89 10.01 -16.47
N SER A 9 -7.49 9.54 -17.57
CA SER A 9 -8.95 9.46 -17.70
C SER A 9 -9.56 8.52 -16.67
N THR A 10 -8.95 7.35 -16.43
CA THR A 10 -9.43 6.44 -15.38
C THR A 10 -9.37 7.10 -14.00
N MET A 11 -8.31 7.85 -13.69
CA MET A 11 -8.21 8.54 -12.40
C MET A 11 -9.26 9.64 -12.24
N GLN A 12 -9.64 10.33 -13.31
CA GLN A 12 -10.74 11.32 -13.27
C GLN A 12 -12.09 10.65 -12.98
N ILE A 13 -12.39 9.54 -13.65
CA ILE A 13 -13.62 8.77 -13.39
C ILE A 13 -13.64 8.25 -11.95
N ILE A 14 -12.50 7.76 -11.43
CA ILE A 14 -12.39 7.32 -10.05
C ILE A 14 -12.68 8.49 -9.08
N ASP A 15 -12.09 9.67 -9.32
CA ASP A 15 -12.28 10.86 -8.48
C ASP A 15 -13.73 11.37 -8.50
N GLU A 16 -14.42 11.22 -9.63
CA GLU A 16 -15.85 11.54 -9.76
C GLU A 16 -16.76 10.54 -9.03
N LEU A 17 -16.37 9.27 -8.95
CA LEU A 17 -17.19 8.19 -8.39
C LEU A 17 -16.94 7.94 -6.89
N GLU A 18 -15.72 8.12 -6.41
CA GLU A 18 -15.37 7.86 -5.00
C GLU A 18 -15.76 9.04 -4.11
N THR A 19 -16.44 8.75 -3.00
CA THR A 19 -16.90 9.77 -2.05
C THR A 19 -15.80 10.25 -1.09
N THR A 20 -14.68 9.55 -1.04
CA THR A 20 -13.57 9.80 -0.11
C THR A 20 -12.23 9.63 -0.79
N ASN A 21 -11.24 10.37 -0.34
CA ASN A 21 -9.86 10.21 -0.79
C ASN A 21 -9.25 8.87 -0.35
N ARG A 22 -8.49 8.23 -1.24
CA ARG A 22 -7.87 6.91 -0.99
C ARG A 22 -6.79 6.90 0.10
N GLY A 23 -6.27 8.06 0.48
CA GLY A 23 -5.26 8.21 1.53
C GLY A 23 -3.98 7.41 1.22
N LEU A 24 -3.52 6.59 2.17
CA LEU A 24 -2.37 5.71 1.97
C LEU A 24 -2.68 4.53 1.05
N SER A 25 -3.93 4.09 1.01
CA SER A 25 -4.34 2.93 0.23
C SER A 25 -4.05 3.17 -1.25
N MET A 26 -3.49 2.17 -1.91
CA MET A 26 -3.07 2.26 -3.30
C MET A 26 -1.96 3.31 -3.53
N GLY A 27 -1.29 3.79 -2.47
CA GLY A 27 -0.05 4.54 -2.57
C GLY A 27 1.17 3.62 -2.68
N ALA A 28 2.30 4.10 -2.19
CA ALA A 28 3.53 3.32 -2.05
C ALA A 28 4.04 3.38 -0.61
N ILE A 29 4.49 2.25 -0.08
CA ILE A 29 5.13 2.13 1.24
C ILE A 29 6.48 1.46 1.03
N GLY A 30 7.51 1.98 1.67
CA GLY A 30 8.85 1.45 1.52
C GLY A 30 9.88 2.24 2.30
N PHE A 31 11.13 2.04 1.94
CA PHE A 31 12.26 2.69 2.59
C PHE A 31 13.32 3.06 1.56
N SER A 32 14.12 4.06 1.89
CA SER A 32 15.28 4.45 1.09
C SER A 32 16.50 4.53 1.99
N ALA A 33 17.60 3.96 1.50
CA ALA A 33 18.90 4.07 2.13
C ALA A 33 19.77 5.04 1.33
N GLN A 34 20.36 6.01 2.02
CA GLN A 34 21.38 6.87 1.46
C GLN A 34 22.77 6.32 1.77
N SER A 35 23.73 6.58 0.90
CA SER A 35 25.12 6.23 1.18
C SER A 35 25.65 7.14 2.30
N SER A 36 25.70 6.61 3.51
CA SER A 36 26.33 7.30 4.64
C SER A 36 27.85 7.11 4.55
N LYS A 37 28.57 8.17 4.15
CA LYS A 37 30.02 8.26 4.41
C LYS A 37 30.23 8.47 5.92
N PHE A 38 30.15 7.40 6.70
CA PHE A 38 30.42 7.47 8.14
C PHE A 38 31.91 7.75 8.36
N LYS A 39 32.27 8.99 8.69
CA LYS A 39 33.64 9.35 9.06
C LYS A 39 33.83 9.09 10.56
N VAL A 40 34.39 7.93 10.90
CA VAL A 40 34.94 7.72 12.25
C VAL A 40 36.26 8.46 12.35
N GLN A 41 36.33 9.47 13.20
CA GLN A 41 37.61 10.00 13.66
C GLN A 41 38.12 9.04 14.74
N SER A 42 38.98 8.09 14.35
CA SER A 42 39.84 7.38 15.30
C SER A 42 41.16 8.12 15.36
N SER A 43 41.43 8.76 16.50
CA SER A 43 42.80 9.08 16.88
C SER A 43 43.46 7.74 17.21
N GLU A 44 44.43 7.36 16.38
CA GLU A 44 45.25 6.16 16.50
C GLU A 44 44.56 4.84 16.06
N ASN A 45 45.30 4.10 15.25
CA ASN A 45 44.99 2.82 14.58
C ASN A 45 43.94 2.79 13.45
N LYS A 46 44.47 2.70 12.22
CA LYS A 46 43.80 2.41 10.95
C LYS A 46 43.01 1.10 10.99
N ILE A 47 41.73 1.17 11.30
CA ILE A 47 40.75 0.27 10.71
C ILE A 47 39.69 1.18 10.12
N GLN A 48 39.65 1.26 8.78
CA GLN A 48 38.56 1.94 8.10
C GLN A 48 37.29 1.11 8.35
N PRO A 49 36.29 1.59 9.09
CA PRO A 49 35.03 0.88 9.13
C PRO A 49 34.33 1.25 7.82
N SER A 50 34.56 0.48 6.76
CA SER A 50 33.57 0.35 5.69
C SER A 50 32.40 -0.49 6.25
N ALA A 51 31.81 -0.08 7.37
CA ALA A 51 30.97 -0.97 8.16
C ALA A 51 29.74 -1.41 7.36
N PHE A 52 29.25 -0.59 6.43
CA PHE A 52 28.30 -1.01 5.41
C PHE A 52 28.46 -0.14 4.16
N ASN A 53 29.17 -0.64 3.12
CA ASN A 53 29.29 0.03 1.82
C ASN A 53 27.98 -0.09 1.00
N LEU A 54 26.85 0.23 1.64
CA LEU A 54 25.53 0.18 1.02
C LEU A 54 25.48 1.24 -0.08
N GLN A 55 25.16 0.78 -1.29
CA GLN A 55 24.82 1.69 -2.38
C GLN A 55 23.50 2.38 -2.05
N PRO A 56 23.27 3.62 -2.49
CA PRO A 56 21.95 4.23 -2.36
C PRO A 56 20.91 3.35 -3.04
N PHE A 57 19.81 3.06 -2.35
CA PHE A 57 18.69 2.33 -2.92
C PHE A 57 17.36 2.81 -2.37
N ILE A 58 16.30 2.46 -3.08
CA ILE A 58 14.92 2.63 -2.66
C ILE A 58 14.20 1.33 -2.97
N ASP A 59 13.43 0.85 -2.00
CA ASP A 59 12.55 -0.29 -2.18
C ASP A 59 11.15 0.11 -1.71
N VAL A 60 10.17 -0.07 -2.60
CA VAL A 60 8.79 0.35 -2.40
C VAL A 60 7.83 -0.71 -2.91
N SER A 61 6.79 -0.97 -2.11
CA SER A 61 5.66 -1.81 -2.46
C SER A 61 4.41 -0.96 -2.63
N VAL A 62 3.49 -1.40 -3.49
CA VAL A 62 2.17 -0.78 -3.59
C VAL A 62 1.39 -1.08 -2.31
N ALA A 63 0.79 -0.07 -1.71
CA ALA A 63 0.01 -0.18 -0.48
C ALA A 63 -1.37 -0.81 -0.72
N ILE A 64 -1.40 -2.10 -1.02
CA ILE A 64 -2.61 -2.93 -1.14
C ILE A 64 -2.69 -3.92 0.02
N ARG A 65 -3.89 -4.37 0.38
CA ARG A 65 -4.10 -5.21 1.59
C ARG A 65 -3.45 -4.56 2.82
N THR A 66 -3.63 -3.25 2.95
CA THR A 66 -3.07 -2.42 4.01
C THR A 66 -4.21 -1.62 4.63
N MET A 67 -4.14 -1.38 5.93
CA MET A 67 -5.10 -0.54 6.65
C MET A 67 -4.38 0.58 7.40
N VAL A 68 -5.07 1.71 7.55
CA VAL A 68 -4.66 2.81 8.41
C VAL A 68 -5.51 2.76 9.66
N VAL A 69 -4.87 2.60 10.82
CA VAL A 69 -5.56 2.58 12.12
C VAL A 69 -5.34 3.92 12.82
N ARG A 70 -6.44 4.55 13.25
CA ARG A 70 -6.43 5.79 14.03
C ARG A 70 -7.40 5.65 15.20
N GLY A 71 -6.88 5.62 16.43
CA GLY A 71 -7.71 5.36 17.60
C GLY A 71 -8.38 3.99 17.52
N ASN A 72 -9.71 3.98 17.51
CA ASN A 72 -10.53 2.76 17.41
C ASN A 72 -11.09 2.51 16.00
N GLU A 73 -10.61 3.23 14.99
CA GLU A 73 -11.06 3.09 13.60
C GLU A 73 -9.93 2.52 12.73
N ALA A 74 -10.26 1.51 11.93
CA ALA A 74 -9.40 0.95 10.90
C ALA A 74 -10.02 1.20 9.53
N ILE A 75 -9.30 1.88 8.64
CA ILE A 75 -9.76 2.24 7.29
C ILE A 75 -8.86 1.55 6.27
N PHE A 76 -9.47 0.88 5.30
CA PHE A 76 -8.77 0.26 4.17
C PHE A 76 -9.68 0.29 2.94
N ASN A 77 -9.06 0.27 1.77
CA ASN A 77 -9.79 0.26 0.49
C ASN A 77 -9.62 -1.08 -0.21
N VAL A 78 -10.68 -1.51 -0.89
CA VAL A 78 -10.71 -2.67 -1.77
C VAL A 78 -11.34 -2.31 -3.11
N GLY A 79 -11.01 -3.07 -4.15
CA GLY A 79 -11.56 -2.86 -5.48
C GLY A 79 -11.02 -3.87 -6.48
N GLY A 80 -11.55 -3.79 -7.69
CA GLY A 80 -11.21 -4.62 -8.85
C GLY A 80 -10.90 -3.77 -10.08
N GLY A 81 -10.42 -4.42 -11.12
CA GLY A 81 -10.27 -3.79 -12.42
C GLY A 81 -11.52 -4.07 -13.24
N ILE A 82 -12.22 -3.02 -13.67
CA ILE A 82 -13.42 -3.17 -14.49
C ILE A 82 -13.05 -3.19 -15.97
N VAL A 83 -13.57 -4.17 -16.69
CA VAL A 83 -13.44 -4.32 -18.13
C VAL A 83 -14.83 -4.41 -18.79
N ILE A 84 -14.87 -4.44 -20.12
CA ILE A 84 -16.12 -4.35 -20.88
C ILE A 84 -17.07 -5.52 -20.63
N ASP A 85 -16.51 -6.67 -20.27
CA ASP A 85 -17.20 -7.92 -19.98
C ASP A 85 -17.33 -8.20 -18.47
N SER A 86 -16.93 -7.25 -17.61
CA SER A 86 -17.12 -7.37 -16.17
C SER A 86 -18.60 -7.45 -15.80
N VAL A 87 -18.92 -8.35 -14.89
CA VAL A 87 -20.25 -8.49 -14.29
C VAL A 87 -20.25 -7.77 -12.94
N PRO A 88 -21.15 -6.80 -12.70
CA PRO A 88 -21.11 -5.98 -11.47
C PRO A 88 -21.15 -6.78 -10.17
N GLU A 89 -21.94 -7.84 -10.13
CA GLU A 89 -22.09 -8.70 -8.94
C GLU A 89 -20.78 -9.47 -8.64
N ASP A 90 -20.11 -9.98 -9.67
CA ASP A 90 -18.85 -10.72 -9.52
C ASP A 90 -17.72 -9.79 -9.02
N GLU A 91 -17.63 -8.58 -9.57
CA GLU A 91 -16.62 -7.58 -9.17
C GLU A 91 -16.82 -7.09 -7.72
N PHE A 92 -18.08 -6.97 -7.31
CA PHE A 92 -18.43 -6.65 -5.92
C PHE A 92 -18.03 -7.80 -4.99
N ASN A 93 -18.38 -9.03 -5.35
CA ASN A 93 -18.00 -10.23 -4.58
C ASN A 93 -16.47 -10.40 -4.49
N GLU A 94 -15.73 -10.12 -5.56
CA GLU A 94 -14.26 -10.11 -5.54
C GLU A 94 -13.72 -9.05 -4.58
N SER A 95 -14.33 -7.86 -4.54
CA SER A 95 -13.94 -6.78 -3.63
C SER A 95 -14.15 -7.18 -2.17
N LEU A 96 -15.29 -7.83 -1.84
CA LEU A 96 -15.53 -8.39 -0.52
C LEU A 96 -14.54 -9.50 -0.16
N LEU A 97 -14.20 -10.37 -1.12
CA LEU A 97 -13.21 -11.43 -0.91
C LEU A 97 -11.82 -10.85 -0.57
N LYS A 98 -11.42 -9.76 -1.21
CA LYS A 98 -10.16 -9.05 -0.89
C LYS A 98 -10.21 -8.39 0.50
N ALA A 99 -11.37 -7.87 0.90
CA ALA A 99 -11.58 -7.26 2.22
C ALA A 99 -11.50 -8.29 3.35
N LYS A 100 -11.99 -9.49 3.11
CA LYS A 100 -12.08 -10.57 4.09
C LYS A 100 -10.77 -10.82 4.84
N ALA A 101 -9.64 -10.82 4.13
CA ALA A 101 -8.33 -11.05 4.76
C ALA A 101 -7.97 -9.99 5.82
N LEU A 102 -8.32 -8.71 5.57
CA LEU A 102 -8.08 -7.62 6.51
C LEU A 102 -9.06 -7.65 7.68
N LEU A 103 -10.31 -7.98 7.42
CA LEU A 103 -11.35 -8.09 8.45
C LEU A 103 -11.07 -9.25 9.40
N GLN A 104 -10.64 -10.40 8.88
CA GLN A 104 -10.21 -11.54 9.69
C GLN A 104 -9.00 -11.20 10.56
N ALA A 105 -8.06 -10.39 10.04
CA ALA A 105 -6.92 -9.92 10.84
C ALA A 105 -7.34 -9.01 12.01
N LEU A 106 -8.49 -8.34 11.91
CA LEU A 106 -9.10 -7.55 12.99
C LEU A 106 -9.97 -8.39 13.94
N GLY A 107 -10.09 -9.70 13.72
CA GLY A 107 -10.87 -10.61 14.56
C GLY A 107 -12.33 -10.78 14.13
N ALA A 108 -12.74 -10.25 12.97
CA ALA A 108 -14.07 -10.52 12.43
C ALA A 108 -14.18 -12.03 12.11
N THR A 109 -15.12 -12.72 12.78
CA THR A 109 -15.26 -14.17 12.67
C THR A 109 -16.35 -14.58 11.69
N ASN A 110 -17.30 -13.69 11.37
CA ASN A 110 -18.43 -13.99 10.49
C ASN A 110 -18.63 -12.91 9.41
N GLN A 111 -19.05 -13.32 8.20
CA GLN A 111 -19.36 -12.41 7.09
C GLN A 111 -20.53 -11.44 7.39
N ASN A 112 -21.41 -11.80 8.32
CA ASN A 112 -22.59 -11.00 8.70
C ASN A 112 -22.28 -9.82 9.63
N GLU A 113 -21.06 -9.72 10.17
CA GLU A 113 -20.66 -8.60 11.04
C GLU A 113 -20.06 -7.42 10.25
N ILE A 114 -19.96 -7.56 8.93
CA ILE A 114 -19.18 -6.70 8.04
C ILE A 114 -20.09 -5.72 7.24
N LEU A 115 -21.41 -5.91 7.29
CA LEU A 115 -22.42 -5.08 6.61
C LEU A 115 -23.43 -4.49 7.59
#